data_AF-A0A3M8HA20-F1
#
_entry.id   AF-A0A3M8HA20-F1
#
_cell.length_a   1.000
_cell.length_b   1.000
_cell.length_c   1.000
_cell.angle_alpha   90.00
_cell.angle_beta   90.00
_cell.angle_gamma   90.00
#
_symmetry.space_group_name_H-M   'P 1'
#
loop_
_entity.id
_entity.type
_entity.pdbx_description
1 polymer ?
#
loop_
_entity_poly.entity_id
_entity_poly.type
_entity_poly.pdbx_seq_one_letter_code
_entity_poly.pdbx_strand_id
1 'polypeptide(L)' 'MEKYELPLYEQVWRVESIIGNSIIRNLYSTSYSSKHFLGENIALFEKHLKKELLELDQRGIFTEKMNLSIKLALKN' A
#
# COMPACT_ATOMS: atom_id res chain seq x y z
N MET A 1 6.05 19.52 23.04
CA MET A 1 5.57 18.65 21.95
C MET A 1 5.89 17.23 22.38
N GLU A 2 4.88 16.45 22.73
CA GLU A 2 5.09 15.06 23.17
C GLU A 2 5.04 14.13 21.96
N LYS A 3 5.96 13.17 21.90
CA LYS A 3 6.01 12.13 20.85
C LYS A 3 5.70 10.79 21.50
N TYR A 4 4.65 10.14 21.02
CA TYR A 4 4.28 8.79 21.42
C TYR A 4 4.57 7.83 20.26
N GLU A 5 5.28 6.74 20.55
CA GLU A 5 5.52 5.65 19.61
C GLU A 5 4.55 4.52 19.94
N LEU A 6 3.73 4.15 18.95
CA LEU A 6 2.76 3.07 19.08
C LEU A 6 3.40 1.73 18.69
N PRO A 7 2.86 0.60 19.18
CA PRO A 7 3.34 -0.72 18.82
C PRO A 7 3.29 -0.94 17.30
N LEU A 8 4.20 -1.80 16.84
CA LEU A 8 4.34 -2.15 15.43
C LEU A 8 3.01 -2.69 14.89
N TYR A 9 2.49 -2.06 13.84
CA TYR A 9 1.31 -2.53 13.13
C TYR A 9 1.73 -3.39 11.94
N GLU A 10 1.11 -4.55 11.79
CA GLU A 10 1.30 -5.42 10.62
C GLU A 10 0.09 -5.31 9.70
N GLN A 11 0.33 -4.94 8.44
CA GLN A 11 -0.68 -4.93 7.40
C GLN A 11 -0.43 -6.06 6.42
N VAL A 12 -1.46 -6.87 6.15
CA VAL A 12 -1.38 -7.96 5.17
C VAL A 12 -2.06 -7.52 3.87
N TRP A 13 -1.28 -7.46 2.81
CA TRP A 13 -1.69 -7.12 1.47
C TRP A 13 -1.84 -8.38 0.62
N ARG A 14 -2.90 -8.42 -0.19
CA ARG A 14 -3.11 -9.50 -1.16
C ARG A 14 -3.06 -8.95 -2.57
N VAL A 15 -2.47 -9.71 -3.48
CA VAL A 15 -2.45 -9.36 -4.92
C VAL A 15 -3.88 -9.32 -5.45
N GLU A 16 -4.66 -10.36 -5.19
CA GLU A 16 -6.09 -10.42 -5.48
C GLU A 16 -6.87 -10.11 -4.21
N SER A 17 -7.44 -8.90 -4.11
CA SER A 17 -8.47 -8.63 -3.10
C SER A 17 -9.65 -7.93 -3.75
N ILE A 18 -10.81 -8.58 -3.68
CA ILE A 18 -12.11 -8.05 -4.10
C ILE A 18 -12.51 -6.84 -3.22
N ILE A 19 -11.98 -6.79 -2.00
CA ILE A 19 -12.29 -5.79 -0.98
C ILE A 19 -11.01 -5.03 -0.64
N GLY A 20 -10.96 -3.72 -0.92
CA GLY A 20 -10.23 -2.66 -0.19
C GLY A 20 -8.75 -2.80 0.22
N ASN A 21 -8.09 -3.95 0.11
CA ASN A 21 -6.77 -4.23 0.69
C ASN A 21 -5.86 -4.89 -0.37
N SER A 22 -5.98 -4.43 -1.62
CA SER A 22 -5.10 -4.85 -2.71
C SER A 22 -3.91 -3.90 -2.84
N ILE A 23 -2.74 -4.47 -3.12
CA ILE A 23 -1.49 -3.74 -3.38
C ILE A 23 -1.69 -2.69 -4.48
N ILE A 24 -2.40 -3.04 -5.55
CA ILE A 24 -2.68 -2.15 -6.68
C ILE A 24 -3.46 -0.91 -6.21
N ARG A 25 -4.48 -1.12 -5.37
CA ARG A 25 -5.30 -0.02 -4.84
C ARG A 25 -4.52 0.83 -3.85
N ASN A 26 -3.62 0.24 -3.07
CA ASN A 26 -2.70 1.00 -2.21
C ASN A 26 -1.77 1.88 -3.04
N LEU A 27 -1.19 1.36 -4.12
CA LEU A 27 -0.34 2.15 -5.01
C LEU A 27 -1.10 3.32 -5.64
N TYR A 28 -2.36 3.12 -6.04
CA TYR A 28 -3.23 4.21 -6.52
C TYR A 28 -3.58 5.27 -5.48
N SER A 29 -3.46 4.96 -4.20
CA SER A 29 -3.60 5.97 -3.13
C SER A 29 -2.37 6.86 -3.01
N THR A 30 -1.22 6.40 -3.52
CA THR A 30 -0.01 7.22 -3.61
C THR A 30 -0.07 8.09 -4.86
N SER A 31 0.44 9.33 -4.75
CA SER A 31 0.52 10.25 -5.89
C SER A 31 1.32 9.69 -7.08
N TYR A 32 2.23 8.76 -6.82
CA TYR A 32 3.14 8.17 -7.81
C TYR A 32 2.47 7.22 -8.80
N SER A 33 1.43 6.50 -8.39
CA SER A 33 0.72 5.57 -9.28
C SER A 33 -0.67 6.07 -9.64
N SER A 34 -0.96 7.37 -9.45
CA SER A 34 -2.28 7.92 -9.77
C SER A 34 -2.70 7.51 -11.18
N LYS A 35 -3.94 7.00 -11.30
CA LYS A 35 -4.52 6.54 -12.56
C LYS A 35 -4.43 7.59 -13.67
N HIS A 36 -4.42 8.88 -13.28
CA HIS A 36 -4.24 9.99 -14.19
C HIS A 36 -2.90 9.96 -14.94
N PHE A 37 -1.81 9.53 -14.31
CA PHE A 37 -0.49 9.42 -14.94
C PHE A 37 -0.36 8.18 -15.84
N LEU A 38 -1.12 7.13 -15.57
CA LEU A 38 -1.04 5.87 -16.31
C LEU A 38 -1.94 5.85 -17.55
N GLY A 39 -3.02 6.63 -17.57
CA GLY A 39 -3.90 6.77 -18.74
C GLY A 39 -4.39 5.42 -19.28
N GLU A 40 -4.16 5.15 -20.56
CA GLU A 40 -4.56 3.89 -21.21
C GLU A 40 -3.70 2.68 -20.80
N ASN A 41 -2.52 2.92 -20.20
CA ASN A 41 -1.60 1.87 -19.79
C ASN A 41 -1.96 1.23 -18.44
N ILE A 42 -3.05 1.64 -17.79
CA ILE A 42 -3.49 1.10 -16.50
C ILE A 42 -3.58 -0.42 -16.53
N ALA A 43 -4.24 -0.99 -17.54
CA ALA A 43 -4.41 -2.45 -17.63
C ALA A 43 -3.08 -3.19 -17.83
N LEU A 44 -2.15 -2.60 -18.61
CA LEU A 44 -0.82 -3.16 -18.82
C LEU A 44 0.01 -3.09 -17.54
N PHE A 45 -0.04 -1.97 -16.83
CA PHE A 45 0.61 -1.79 -15.55
C PHE A 45 0.10 -2.77 -14.50
N GLU A 46 -1.22 -2.89 -14.33
CA GLU A 46 -1.84 -3.84 -13.38
C GLU A 46 -1.44 -5.28 -13.70
N LYS A 47 -1.47 -5.67 -14.99
CA LYS A 47 -1.09 -7.01 -15.42
C LYS A 47 0.39 -7.28 -15.15
N HIS A 48 1.26 -6.34 -15.47
CA HIS A 48 2.70 -6.47 -15.25
C HIS A 48 3.02 -6.54 -13.75
N LEU A 49 2.49 -5.60 -12.96
CA LEU A 49 2.68 -5.57 -11.52
C LEU A 49 2.18 -6.85 -10.84
N LYS A 50 1.01 -7.36 -11.24
CA LYS A 50 0.49 -8.62 -10.73
C LYS A 50 1.42 -9.80 -11.03
N LYS A 51 1.96 -9.85 -12.26
CA LYS A 51 2.91 -10.89 -12.66
C LYS A 51 4.17 -10.85 -11.80
N GLU A 52 4.81 -9.69 -11.68
CA GLU A 52 6.04 -9.52 -10.90
C GLU A 52 5.81 -9.85 -9.41
N LEU A 53 4.68 -9.45 -8.83
CA LEU A 53 4.34 -9.80 -7.46
C LEU A 53 4.15 -11.30 -7.25
N LEU A 54 3.50 -12.00 -8.18
CA LEU A 54 3.34 -13.45 -8.09
C LEU A 54 4.64 -14.21 -8.34
N GLU A 55 5.58 -13.63 -9.09
CA GLU A 55 6.94 -14.18 -9.24
C GLU A 55 7.75 -14.04 -7.94
N LEU A 56 7.53 -12.97 -7.16
CA LEU A 56 8.17 -12.77 -5.85
C LEU A 56 7.59 -13.69 -4.76
N ASP A 57 6.27 -13.79 -4.66
CA ASP A 57 5.60 -14.77 -3.80
C ASP A 57 4.36 -15.31 -4.51
N GLN A 58 4.42 -16.59 -4.88
CA GLN A 58 3.32 -17.27 -5.59
C GLN A 58 2.01 -17.30 -4.81
N ARG A 59 2.06 -17.14 -3.47
CA ARG A 59 0.86 -17.06 -2.64
C ARG A 59 0.16 -15.71 -2.79
N GLY A 60 0.86 -14.69 -3.31
CA GLY A 60 0.35 -13.34 -3.50
C GLY A 60 -0.01 -12.64 -2.18
N ILE A 61 0.69 -12.99 -1.09
CA ILE A 61 0.48 -12.45 0.26
C ILE A 61 1.75 -11.69 0.68
N PHE A 62 1.60 -10.41 1.01
CA PHE A 62 2.71 -9.54 1.40
C PHE A 62 2.40 -8.89 2.74
N THR A 63 3.35 -8.92 3.67
CA THR A 63 3.19 -8.32 5.00
C THR A 63 4.07 -7.09 5.12
N GLU A 64 3.45 -5.94 5.41
CA GLU A 64 4.12 -4.68 5.67
C GLU A 64 4.10 -4.38 7.17
N LYS A 65 5.25 -3.97 7.70
CA LYS A 65 5.43 -3.59 9.10
C LYS A 65 5.53 -2.06 9.19
N MET A 66 4.60 -1.42 9.88
CA MET A 66 4.51 0.04 9.97
C MET A 66 4.70 0.51 11.41
N ASN A 67 5.59 1.50 11.58
CA ASN A 67 5.75 2.22 12.85
C ASN A 67 4.88 3.47 12.84
N LEU A 68 4.00 3.61 13.82
CA LEU A 68 3.16 4.79 13.96
C LEU A 68 3.73 5.71 15.05
N SER A 69 4.11 6.93 14.65
CA SER A 69 4.58 7.99 15.54
C SER A 69 3.55 9.12 15.58
N ILE A 70 3.07 9.46 16.78
CA ILE A 70 2.10 10.55 16.98
C ILE A 70 2.82 11.71 17.66
N LYS A 71 2.72 12.90 17.06
CA LYS A 71 3.15 14.17 17.68
C LYS A 71 1.93 14.92 18.16
N LEU A 72 1.80 15.09 19.47
CA LEU A 72 0.72 15.85 20.08
C LEU A 72 1.20 17.27 20.41
N ALA A 73 0.36 18.24 20.05
CA ALA A 73 0.52 19.64 20.41
C ALA A 73 -0.85 20.20 20.80
N LEU A 74 -0.91 20.86 21.95
CA LEU A 74 -2.05 21.66 22.36
C LEU A 74 -1.96 23.02 21.67
N LYS A 75 -3.02 23.41 20.96
CA LYS A 75 -3.15 24.74 20.38
C LYS A 75 -3.70 25.68 21.46
N ASN A 76 -2.93 26.69 21.84
CA ASN A 76 -3.41 27.86 22.60
C ASN A 76 -4.09 28.86 21.67
#